data_AF-A0A521ZE39-F1
#
_entry.id   AF-A0A521ZE39-F1
#
_cell.length_a   1.000
_cell.length_b   1.000
_cell.length_c   1.000
_cell.angle_alpha   90.00
_cell.angle_beta   90.00
_cell.angle_gamma   90.00
#
_symmetry.space_group_name_H-M   'P 1'
#
loop_
_entity.id
_entity.type
_entity.pdbx_description
1 polymer ?
#
loop_
_entity_poly.entity_id
_entity_poly.type
_entity_poly.pdbx_seq_one_letter_code
_entity_poly.pdbx_strand_id
1 'polypeptide(L)'
;MKNSSVLTALLLPMVAGAQPFARESAYAIEACRAGCFAVTTPGVFYTGVAARAYRVCTVDAHTAIINANGGRVTIPAGTAGAHGCVDISGSQLILETGQVWVGVLPD
;
A
#
# COMPACT_ATOMS: atom_id res chain seq x y z
N MET A 1 -9.50 10.10 67.15
CA MET A 1 -10.15 9.29 66.09
C MET A 1 -9.65 9.84 64.76
N LYS A 2 -8.73 9.13 64.09
CA LYS A 2 -7.96 9.64 62.96
C LYS A 2 -8.06 8.58 61.85
N ASN A 3 -8.92 8.84 60.86
CA ASN A 3 -9.17 7.92 59.76
C ASN A 3 -8.12 8.15 58.69
N SER A 4 -7.22 7.19 58.53
CA SER A 4 -6.26 7.12 57.43
C SER A 4 -6.95 6.51 56.21
N SER A 5 -7.15 7.29 55.17
CA SER A 5 -7.48 6.78 53.83
C SER A 5 -6.20 6.83 52.99
N VAL A 6 -5.61 5.67 52.76
CA VAL A 6 -4.58 5.43 51.75
C VAL A 6 -5.32 5.21 50.43
N LEU A 7 -5.13 6.08 49.44
CA LEU A 7 -5.53 5.78 48.06
C LEU A 7 -4.29 5.62 47.18
N THR A 8 -4.16 4.39 46.71
CA THR A 8 -3.17 3.81 45.82
C THR A 8 -2.96 4.64 44.54
N ALA A 9 -1.70 4.95 44.25
CA ALA A 9 -1.26 5.52 42.98
C ALA A 9 -1.46 4.48 41.86
N LEU A 10 -2.30 4.80 40.87
CA LEU A 10 -2.51 4.00 39.67
C LEU A 10 -1.41 4.35 38.65
N LEU A 11 -0.43 3.46 38.50
CA LEU A 11 0.56 3.51 37.42
C LEU A 11 -0.14 3.13 36.09
N LEU A 12 -0.27 4.08 35.17
CA LEU A 12 -0.65 3.76 33.78
C LEU A 12 0.56 3.18 33.04
N PRO A 13 0.47 1.98 32.44
CA PRO A 13 1.51 1.52 31.54
C PRO A 13 1.43 2.29 30.22
N MET A 14 2.58 2.79 29.78
CA MET A 14 2.81 3.25 28.42
C MET A 14 2.49 2.11 27.45
N VAL A 15 1.40 2.24 26.69
CA VAL A 15 1.23 1.47 25.45
C VAL A 15 1.85 2.28 24.33
N ALA A 16 3.12 1.97 24.07
CA ALA A 16 3.77 2.34 22.82
C ALA A 16 2.94 1.77 21.66
N GLY A 17 2.21 2.64 20.97
CA GLY A 17 1.56 2.31 19.70
C GLY A 17 2.63 2.12 18.64
N ALA A 18 3.27 0.95 18.62
CA ALA A 18 4.00 0.49 17.46
C ALA A 18 2.97 0.31 16.34
N GLN A 19 2.91 1.28 15.43
CA GLN A 19 2.18 1.12 14.18
C GLN A 19 2.78 -0.11 13.49
N PRO A 20 2.01 -1.15 13.18
CA PRO A 20 2.56 -2.31 12.49
C PRO A 20 3.07 -1.80 11.15
N PHE A 21 4.40 -1.81 10.98
CA PHE A 21 5.01 -1.66 9.68
C PHE A 21 4.32 -2.65 8.76
N ALA A 22 3.64 -2.12 7.74
CA ALA A 22 2.91 -2.91 6.76
C ALA A 22 3.87 -3.99 6.26
N ARG A 23 3.51 -5.24 6.54
CA ARG A 23 4.18 -6.45 6.06
C ARG A 23 4.59 -6.23 4.61
N GLU A 24 5.87 -6.42 4.30
CA GLU A 24 6.40 -6.29 2.95
C GLU A 24 5.48 -7.01 1.97
N SER A 25 4.93 -6.21 1.07
CA SER A 25 3.86 -6.58 0.18
C SER A 25 4.42 -7.57 -0.84
N ALA A 26 4.02 -8.84 -0.78
CA ALA A 26 4.44 -9.78 -1.83
C ALA A 26 3.87 -9.30 -3.18
N TYR A 27 4.65 -9.55 -4.22
CA TYR A 27 4.40 -9.13 -5.60
C TYR A 27 2.95 -9.26 -6.05
N ALA A 28 2.47 -8.30 -6.83
CA ALA A 28 1.24 -8.45 -7.59
C ALA A 28 1.47 -9.49 -8.70
N ILE A 29 1.20 -10.74 -8.38
CA ILE A 29 1.00 -11.85 -9.35
C ILE A 29 -0.49 -11.94 -9.68
N GLU A 30 -0.84 -12.63 -10.78
CA GLU A 30 -2.22 -12.79 -11.29
C GLU A 30 -3.25 -13.23 -10.24
N ALA A 31 -2.80 -13.85 -9.16
CA ALA A 31 -3.58 -13.97 -7.94
C ALA A 31 -2.73 -13.47 -6.78
N CYS A 32 -2.97 -12.25 -6.31
CA CYS A 32 -2.32 -11.67 -5.14
C CYS A 32 -2.52 -12.58 -3.90
N ARG A 33 -1.66 -13.60 -3.76
CA ARG A 33 -1.86 -14.69 -2.80
C ARG A 33 -1.52 -14.28 -1.36
N ALA A 34 -0.72 -13.22 -1.19
CA ALA A 34 -0.54 -12.51 0.08
C ALA A 34 0.24 -11.22 -0.19
N GLY A 35 -0.15 -10.10 0.40
CA GLY A 35 0.72 -8.93 0.57
C GLY A 35 0.44 -7.74 -0.34
N CYS A 36 -0.11 -7.89 -1.55
CA CYS A 36 -0.51 -6.73 -2.36
C CYS A 36 -1.74 -6.02 -1.78
N PHE A 37 -1.86 -4.72 -2.10
CA PHE A 37 -3.00 -3.88 -1.71
C PHE A 37 -3.69 -3.32 -2.94
N ALA A 38 -5.00 -3.06 -2.82
CA ALA A 38 -5.79 -2.42 -3.87
C ALA A 38 -5.65 -0.90 -3.79
N VAL A 39 -5.54 -0.24 -4.93
CA VAL A 39 -5.75 1.20 -5.08
C VAL A 39 -6.91 1.37 -6.04
N THR A 40 -8.08 1.71 -5.50
CA THR A 40 -9.34 1.79 -6.25
C THR A 40 -9.85 3.22 -6.41
N THR A 41 -9.13 4.19 -5.84
CA THR A 41 -9.50 5.61 -5.88
C THR A 41 -8.31 6.42 -6.37
N PRO A 42 -8.50 7.34 -7.34
CA PRO A 42 -7.44 8.23 -7.78
C PRO A 42 -6.81 9.00 -6.62
N GLY A 43 -5.49 9.08 -6.62
CA GLY A 43 -4.72 9.73 -5.55
C GLY A 43 -3.32 9.18 -5.38
N VAL A 44 -2.56 9.85 -4.52
CA VAL A 44 -1.20 9.41 -4.12
C VAL A 44 -1.32 8.15 -3.27
N PHE A 45 -0.66 7.07 -3.69
CA PHE A 45 -0.61 5.82 -2.91
C PHE A 45 0.80 5.46 -2.43
N TYR A 46 1.82 6.14 -2.97
CA TYR A 46 3.18 6.04 -2.45
C TYR A 46 3.89 7.40 -2.52
N THR A 47 4.57 7.76 -1.44
CA THR A 47 5.55 8.84 -1.40
C THR A 47 6.68 8.43 -0.45
N GLY A 48 7.93 8.60 -0.86
CA GLY A 48 9.08 8.16 -0.07
C GLY A 48 10.35 8.92 -0.41
N VAL A 49 11.32 8.87 0.50
CA VAL A 49 12.65 9.50 0.33
C VAL A 49 13.50 8.83 -0.74
N ALA A 50 13.18 7.58 -1.10
CA ALA A 50 13.85 6.80 -2.14
C ALA A 50 12.81 6.16 -3.07
N ALA A 51 13.23 5.88 -4.31
CA ALA A 51 12.42 5.12 -5.24
C ALA A 51 12.26 3.67 -4.75
N ARG A 52 11.06 3.11 -4.93
CA ARG A 52 10.77 1.69 -4.72
C ARG A 52 10.19 1.11 -5.99
N ALA A 53 10.46 -0.18 -6.23
CA ALA A 53 9.94 -0.91 -7.37
C ALA A 53 8.65 -1.66 -6.98
N TYR A 54 7.67 -1.65 -7.86
CA TYR A 54 6.36 -2.28 -7.67
C TYR A 54 5.94 -3.00 -8.95
N ARG A 55 5.30 -4.17 -8.79
CA ARG A 55 4.44 -4.71 -9.83
C ARG A 55 3.02 -4.19 -9.61
N VAL A 56 2.45 -3.62 -10.66
CA VAL A 56 1.08 -3.10 -10.67
C VAL A 56 0.28 -3.86 -11.71
N CYS A 57 -0.87 -4.39 -11.32
CA CYS A 57 -1.80 -5.10 -12.19
C CYS A 57 -3.17 -4.43 -12.15
N THR A 58 -3.92 -4.42 -13.26
CA THR A 58 -5.32 -3.94 -13.23
C THR A 58 -6.17 -4.86 -12.36
N VAL A 59 -7.15 -4.29 -11.64
CA VAL A 59 -8.12 -5.09 -10.88
C VAL A 59 -9.16 -5.71 -11.83
N ASP A 60 -9.50 -5.00 -12.90
CA ASP A 60 -10.54 -5.34 -13.84
C ASP A 60 -10.03 -5.37 -15.30
N ALA A 61 -10.97 -5.47 -16.24
CA ALA A 61 -10.71 -5.47 -17.68
C ALA A 61 -10.53 -4.07 -18.27
N HIS A 62 -10.37 -3.03 -17.43
CA HIS A 62 -10.11 -1.66 -17.89
C HIS A 62 -8.65 -1.30 -17.69
N THR A 63 -8.15 -0.40 -18.53
CA THR A 63 -6.81 0.16 -18.35
C THR A 63 -6.76 1.04 -17.11
N ALA A 64 -5.60 1.10 -16.47
CA ALA A 64 -5.33 2.05 -15.39
C ALA A 64 -4.16 2.97 -15.78
N ILE A 65 -4.10 4.14 -15.16
CA ILE A 65 -3.05 5.11 -15.42
C ILE A 65 -2.41 5.51 -14.09
N ILE A 66 -1.09 5.37 -14.03
CA ILE A 66 -0.29 5.79 -12.88
C ILE A 66 0.67 6.89 -13.31
N ASN A 67 0.79 7.91 -12.48
CA ASN A 67 1.89 8.86 -12.54
C ASN A 67 3.03 8.38 -11.62
N ALA A 68 4.20 8.13 -12.17
CA ALA A 68 5.41 7.80 -11.44
C ALA A 68 6.43 8.95 -11.61
N ASN A 69 6.68 9.69 -10.53
CA ASN A 69 7.61 10.82 -10.51
C ASN A 69 7.38 11.89 -11.62
N GLY A 70 6.12 12.14 -11.99
CA GLY A 70 5.74 13.06 -13.07
C GLY A 70 5.56 12.38 -14.43
N GLY A 71 5.99 11.13 -14.60
CA GLY A 71 5.85 10.35 -15.82
C GLY A 71 4.57 9.50 -15.82
N ARG A 72 3.78 9.56 -16.90
CA ARG A 72 2.55 8.77 -17.03
C ARG A 72 2.87 7.36 -17.55
N VAL A 73 2.36 6.34 -16.85
CA VAL A 73 2.48 4.92 -17.19
C VAL A 73 1.08 4.34 -17.34
N THR A 74 0.82 3.72 -18.48
CA THR A 74 -0.43 2.99 -18.74
C THR A 74 -0.26 1.53 -18.29
N ILE A 75 -1.16 1.08 -17.42
CA ILE A 75 -1.30 -0.33 -17.06
C ILE A 75 -2.33 -0.92 -18.03
N PRO A 76 -1.95 -1.90 -18.87
CA PRO A 76 -2.84 -2.47 -19.87
C PRO A 76 -4.02 -3.18 -19.19
N ALA A 77 -5.16 -3.22 -19.85
CA ALA A 77 -6.29 -4.00 -19.40
C ALA A 77 -5.94 -5.50 -19.35
N GLY A 78 -6.55 -6.23 -18.42
CA GLY A 78 -6.54 -7.68 -18.42
C GLY A 78 -7.36 -8.29 -19.55
N THR A 79 -7.13 -9.58 -19.83
CA THR A 79 -7.97 -10.41 -20.70
C THR A 79 -8.73 -11.44 -19.86
N ALA A 80 -9.63 -12.24 -20.45
CA ALA A 80 -10.45 -13.19 -19.70
C ALA A 80 -9.59 -14.20 -18.91
N GLY A 81 -9.46 -13.96 -17.60
CA GLY A 81 -8.69 -14.78 -16.67
C GLY A 81 -7.25 -14.32 -16.41
N ALA A 82 -6.81 -13.19 -16.99
CA ALA A 82 -5.47 -12.65 -16.82
C ALA A 82 -5.50 -11.13 -16.58
N HIS A 83 -4.62 -10.62 -15.72
CA HIS A 83 -4.50 -9.21 -15.39
C HIS A 83 -3.38 -8.56 -16.20
N GLY A 84 -3.61 -7.35 -16.71
CA GLY A 84 -2.53 -6.60 -17.36
C GLY A 84 -1.63 -6.00 -16.30
N CYS A 85 -0.33 -6.33 -16.34
CA CYS A 85 0.63 -5.96 -15.31
C CYS A 85 1.86 -5.24 -15.87
N VAL A 86 2.37 -4.26 -15.12
CA VAL A 86 3.60 -3.50 -15.45
C VAL A 86 4.44 -3.35 -14.18
N ASP A 87 5.76 -3.40 -14.33
CA ASP A 87 6.68 -3.03 -13.26
C ASP A 87 6.98 -1.53 -13.36
N ILE A 88 6.80 -0.82 -12.25
CA ILE A 88 7.07 0.61 -12.16
C ILE A 88 8.00 0.87 -10.98
N SER A 89 8.81 1.91 -11.09
CA SER A 89 9.59 2.41 -9.96
C SER A 89 9.40 3.91 -9.82
N GLY A 90 9.36 4.39 -8.58
CA GLY A 90 9.19 5.81 -8.30
C GLY A 90 9.34 6.11 -6.83
N SER A 91 9.68 7.36 -6.52
CA SER A 91 9.66 7.93 -5.16
C SER A 91 8.31 8.57 -4.84
N GLN A 92 7.48 8.81 -5.85
CA GLN A 92 6.08 9.20 -5.75
C GLN A 92 5.27 8.45 -6.81
N LEU A 93 4.19 7.80 -6.39
CA LEU A 93 3.25 7.12 -7.27
C LEU A 93 1.81 7.58 -7.00
N ILE A 94 1.11 7.94 -8.08
CA ILE A 94 -0.25 8.47 -8.05
C ILE A 94 -1.10 7.66 -9.00
N LEU A 95 -2.22 7.11 -8.54
CA LEU A 95 -3.23 6.56 -9.42
C LEU A 95 -4.03 7.73 -9.99
N GLU A 96 -4.03 7.89 -11.31
CA GLU A 96 -4.82 8.94 -11.96
C GLU A 96 -6.21 8.41 -12.35
N THR A 97 -6.28 7.18 -12.87
CA THR A 97 -7.54 6.55 -13.30
C THR A 97 -7.48 5.03 -13.17
N GLY A 98 -8.64 4.39 -13.02
CA GLY A 98 -8.79 2.93 -12.98
C GLY A 98 -8.66 2.35 -11.57
N GLN A 99 -8.41 1.06 -11.49
CA GLN A 99 -8.23 0.32 -10.24
C GLN A 99 -7.09 -0.67 -10.40
N VAL A 100 -6.17 -0.72 -9.43
CA VAL A 100 -4.98 -1.56 -9.51
C VAL A 100 -4.70 -2.35 -8.23
N TRP A 101 -4.09 -3.52 -8.39
CA TRP A 101 -3.38 -4.24 -7.34
C TRP A 101 -1.91 -3.87 -7.39
N VAL A 102 -1.33 -3.49 -6.25
CA VAL A 102 0.06 -3.06 -6.13
C VAL A 102 0.80 -3.98 -5.18
N GLY A 103 1.90 -4.59 -5.65
CA GLY A 103 2.81 -5.38 -4.83
C GLY A 103 4.24 -4.88 -4.96
N VAL A 104 4.97 -4.85 -3.85
CA VAL A 104 6.37 -4.41 -3.82
C VAL A 104 7.24 -5.47 -4.48
N LEU A 105 8.17 -5.05 -5.35
CA LEU A 105 9.26 -5.91 -5.81
C LEU A 105 10.44 -5.77 -4.82
N PRO A 106 11.17 -6.84 -4.47
CA PRO A 106 12.41 -6.75 -3.71
C PRO A 106 13.48 -6.12 -4.58
N ASP A 107 14.42 -5.50 -3.87
CA ASP A 107 15.55 -4.77 -4.41
C ASP A 107 16.62 -5.71 -5.01
#